data_AF-A0A6F9C562-F1
#
_entry.id   AF-A0A6F9C562-F1
#
_cell.length_a   1.000
_cell.length_b   1.000
_cell.length_c   1.000
_cell.angle_alpha   90.00
_cell.angle_beta   90.00
_cell.angle_gamma   90.00
#
_symmetry.space_group_name_H-M   'P 1'
#
loop_
_entity.id
_entity.type
_entity.pdbx_description
1 polymer ?
#
loop_
_entity_poly.entity_id
_entity_poly.type
_entity_poly.pdbx_seq_one_letter_code
_entity_poly.pdbx_strand_id
1 'polypeptide(L)'
;MDSRVSELFGSGSGQKSGCQGVGSNVSSGNGFVMGSKKYSLKNAKKGKSRSSRNSKPSNNPPYLPPANLPPEAEEGNIEYKLKLIDPTQYRFEHLATQMKWRLQEGRGEAVYQIGVDDNGMLVGLSEEDLRSSLKTLGRMAEKVGADITILREREVDHDADIPRKIAEVLIRKVPDDQQFLDLRVAVLGNVDSGKSTLLGVLTQGELDNGRGRARLNLFRHLHEIQTGRTSSISFEILGFNSKGEVVNYSESRTAEEICESASKMITFIDLAGHHKYLKTTIFGLTSYCPDFAMLVVSANTGIGESNCST
;
A
#
# COMPACT_ATOMS: atom_id res chain seq x y z
N MET A 1 -2.04 29.66 -31.67
CA MET A 1 -2.20 30.54 -30.51
C MET A 1 -1.66 29.79 -29.30
N ASP A 2 -0.62 30.36 -28.72
CA ASP A 2 0.07 30.11 -27.45
C ASP A 2 0.85 28.81 -27.20
N SER A 3 2.13 28.95 -27.56
CA SER A 3 3.39 28.50 -26.94
C SER A 3 3.42 28.34 -25.42
N ARG A 4 4.05 27.23 -24.94
CA ARG A 4 5.13 27.20 -23.90
C ARG A 4 5.43 25.76 -23.42
N VAL A 5 6.13 24.96 -24.23
CA VAL A 5 6.88 23.77 -23.74
C VAL A 5 8.09 23.54 -24.65
N SER A 6 9.08 24.44 -24.61
CA SER A 6 10.34 24.23 -25.34
C SER A 6 11.46 25.12 -24.81
N GLU A 7 11.74 25.07 -23.50
CA GLU A 7 12.95 25.64 -22.89
C GLU A 7 13.33 24.88 -21.62
N LEU A 8 13.90 23.67 -21.74
CA LEU A 8 14.62 23.05 -20.61
C LEU A 8 15.93 22.36 -20.99
N PHE A 9 16.27 22.24 -22.27
CA PHE A 9 17.56 21.69 -22.70
C PHE A 9 18.11 22.44 -23.91
N GLY A 10 18.90 23.47 -23.65
CA GLY A 10 19.78 24.12 -24.62
C GLY A 10 21.10 24.50 -23.93
N SER A 11 22.13 23.69 -24.15
CA SER A 11 23.32 24.01 -24.95
C SER A 11 24.44 24.73 -24.18
N GLY A 12 25.54 24.01 -23.97
CA GLY A 12 26.80 24.58 -23.46
C GLY A 12 27.99 23.70 -23.87
N SER A 13 28.52 23.97 -25.05
CA SER A 13 29.74 23.43 -25.67
C SER A 13 31.02 23.54 -24.84
N GLY A 14 31.95 22.58 -24.96
CA GLY A 14 33.31 22.73 -24.42
C GLY A 14 34.28 21.57 -24.67
N GLN A 15 34.95 21.63 -25.83
CA GLN A 15 36.29 21.13 -26.21
C GLN A 15 36.97 19.96 -25.44
N LYS A 16 37.36 18.94 -26.22
CA LYS A 16 38.43 17.99 -25.91
C LYS A 16 39.82 18.64 -26.07
N SER A 17 40.69 18.42 -25.10
CA SER A 17 42.15 18.41 -25.30
C SER A 17 42.76 17.30 -24.44
N GLY A 18 43.70 16.55 -25.02
CA GLY A 18 44.48 15.53 -24.33
C GLY A 18 45.92 15.98 -24.12
N CYS A 19 46.61 15.37 -23.17
CA CYS A 19 48.01 14.89 -23.28
C CYS A 19 48.50 14.30 -21.94
N GLN A 20 49.20 13.17 -22.07
CA GLN A 20 50.46 12.75 -21.42
C GLN A 20 50.59 12.95 -19.89
N GLY A 21 50.87 11.94 -19.06
CA GLY A 21 51.85 10.88 -19.22
C GLY A 21 53.18 11.28 -18.58
N VAL A 22 53.38 10.99 -17.28
CA VAL A 22 54.70 10.86 -16.65
C VAL A 22 54.58 9.86 -15.49
N GLY A 23 55.43 8.83 -15.51
CA GLY A 23 55.56 7.84 -14.43
C GLY A 23 56.80 8.07 -13.57
N SER A 24 57.14 7.02 -12.80
CA SER A 24 58.35 6.80 -11.97
C SER A 24 58.34 7.55 -10.62
N ASN A 25 58.77 7.02 -9.47
CA ASN A 25 59.51 5.80 -9.09
C ASN A 25 59.26 5.54 -7.58
N VAL A 26 59.01 4.30 -7.15
CA VAL A 26 59.94 3.37 -6.44
C VAL A 26 60.37 3.80 -5.02
N SER A 27 59.96 3.00 -4.02
CA SER A 27 60.78 2.26 -3.03
C SER A 27 59.89 1.86 -1.84
N SER A 28 59.55 0.57 -1.63
CA SER A 28 60.36 -0.56 -1.17
C SER A 28 60.68 -0.54 0.34
N GLY A 29 60.27 -1.62 1.04
CA GLY A 29 60.85 -2.06 2.31
C GLY A 29 59.84 -2.08 3.47
N ASN A 30 59.11 -3.18 3.68
CA ASN A 30 59.48 -4.34 4.51
C ASN A 30 59.08 -4.21 5.99
N GLY A 31 58.46 -5.27 6.52
CA GLY A 31 58.71 -5.71 7.90
C GLY A 31 57.49 -5.95 8.79
N PHE A 32 57.09 -7.21 8.84
CA PHE A 32 56.36 -7.90 9.92
C PHE A 32 56.62 -7.38 11.35
N VAL A 33 55.63 -7.54 12.25
CA VAL A 33 55.73 -8.33 13.51
C VAL A 33 54.41 -8.28 14.32
N MET A 34 53.97 -9.46 14.77
CA MET A 34 52.90 -9.71 15.75
C MET A 34 53.23 -9.15 17.15
N GLY A 35 52.20 -8.78 17.93
CA GLY A 35 52.37 -8.46 19.34
C GLY A 35 51.08 -8.54 20.16
N SER A 36 50.76 -9.74 20.64
CA SER A 36 49.75 -10.02 21.67
C SER A 36 50.10 -9.34 23.00
N LYS A 37 49.13 -8.72 23.68
CA LYS A 37 49.19 -8.51 25.15
C LYS A 37 47.80 -8.56 25.78
N LYS A 38 47.60 -9.62 26.57
CA LYS A 38 46.54 -9.77 27.58
C LYS A 38 46.84 -8.84 28.76
N TYR A 39 45.82 -8.22 29.33
CA TYR A 39 45.74 -7.92 30.76
C TYR A 39 44.33 -8.22 31.28
N SER A 40 44.29 -8.94 32.39
CA SER A 40 43.11 -9.38 33.14
C SER A 40 43.20 -8.81 34.55
N LEU A 41 42.04 -8.42 35.11
CA LEU A 41 41.55 -8.57 36.50
C LEU A 41 40.59 -7.41 36.81
N LYS A 42 39.29 -7.64 36.73
CA LYS A 42 38.36 -7.97 37.85
C LYS A 42 38.26 -6.88 38.93
N ASN A 43 37.11 -6.20 38.98
CA ASN A 43 36.31 -6.14 40.20
C ASN A 43 34.83 -5.87 39.91
N ALA A 44 33.99 -6.69 40.52
CA ALA A 44 32.55 -6.74 40.36
C ALA A 44 31.85 -5.91 41.44
N LYS A 45 30.74 -5.23 41.09
CA LYS A 45 29.61 -4.98 42.00
C LYS A 45 28.27 -4.94 41.22
N LYS A 46 27.40 -5.88 41.60
CA LYS A 46 25.92 -5.88 41.70
C LYS A 46 25.22 -4.74 40.93
N GLY A 47 24.30 -4.97 40.00
CA GLY A 47 23.20 -5.93 40.01
C GLY A 47 21.88 -5.16 39.99
N LYS A 48 21.22 -5.11 38.84
CA LYS A 48 19.77 -4.88 38.70
C LYS A 48 19.32 -5.54 37.40
N SER A 49 18.81 -6.77 37.56
CA SER A 49 18.10 -7.52 36.53
C SER A 49 16.99 -6.65 35.95
N ARG A 50 17.03 -6.42 34.63
CA ARG A 50 15.91 -5.82 33.90
C ARG A 50 14.83 -6.89 33.81
N SER A 51 13.86 -6.78 34.71
CA SER A 51 12.56 -7.45 34.66
C SER A 51 12.06 -7.50 33.22
N SER A 52 11.92 -8.71 32.68
CA SER A 52 11.17 -9.01 31.47
C SER A 52 9.74 -8.47 31.66
N ARG A 53 9.42 -7.35 31.02
CA ARG A 53 8.04 -6.91 30.91
C ARG A 53 7.34 -7.91 30.01
N ASN A 54 6.59 -8.84 30.61
CA ASN A 54 5.56 -9.61 29.92
C ASN A 54 4.66 -8.61 29.19
N SER A 55 4.78 -8.59 27.86
CA SER A 55 3.79 -7.96 27.00
C SER A 55 2.48 -8.69 27.25
N LYS A 56 1.57 -8.03 27.98
CA LYS A 56 0.18 -8.49 28.05
C LYS A 56 -0.31 -8.60 26.59
N PRO A 57 -0.88 -9.73 26.17
CA PRO A 57 -1.46 -9.84 24.84
C PRO A 57 -2.53 -8.75 24.72
N SER A 58 -2.50 -8.04 23.60
CA SER A 58 -3.53 -7.05 23.27
C SER A 58 -4.88 -7.76 23.29
N ASN A 59 -5.76 -7.38 24.23
CA ASN A 59 -7.14 -7.87 24.31
C ASN A 59 -8.05 -7.30 23.21
N ASN A 60 -7.48 -6.82 22.11
CA ASN A 60 -8.29 -6.53 20.93
C ASN A 60 -8.55 -7.89 20.28
N PRO A 61 -9.81 -8.38 20.27
CA PRO A 61 -10.12 -9.56 19.48
C PRO A 61 -9.66 -9.27 18.04
N PRO A 62 -9.10 -10.27 17.33
CA PRO A 62 -8.97 -10.12 15.87
C PRO A 62 -10.31 -9.64 15.36
N TYR A 63 -10.33 -8.66 14.46
CA TYR A 63 -11.56 -8.14 13.86
C TYR A 63 -12.31 -9.32 13.24
N LEU A 64 -13.23 -9.91 14.02
CA LEU A 64 -14.13 -10.94 13.54
C LEU A 64 -15.23 -10.16 12.83
N PRO A 65 -15.33 -10.26 11.50
CA PRO A 65 -16.44 -9.65 10.79
C PRO A 65 -17.75 -10.13 11.42
N PRO A 66 -18.78 -9.27 11.45
CA PRO A 66 -20.06 -9.61 12.08
C PRO A 66 -20.61 -10.93 11.54
N ALA A 67 -21.34 -11.66 12.39
CA ALA A 67 -21.92 -12.97 12.08
C ALA A 67 -22.77 -12.96 10.80
N ASN A 68 -23.31 -11.80 10.44
CA ASN A 68 -24.00 -11.55 9.18
C ASN A 68 -23.43 -10.29 8.51
N LEU A 69 -23.44 -10.29 7.19
CA LEU A 69 -23.13 -9.14 6.36
C LEU A 69 -24.40 -8.32 6.13
N PRO A 70 -24.28 -7.02 5.79
CA PRO A 70 -25.43 -6.27 5.30
C PRO A 70 -25.97 -6.92 4.02
N PRO A 71 -27.27 -6.79 3.72
CA PRO A 71 -27.85 -7.26 2.46
C PRO A 71 -27.10 -6.74 1.26
N GLU A 72 -27.08 -7.51 0.18
CA GLU A 72 -26.46 -7.09 -1.07
C GLU A 72 -27.11 -5.80 -1.58
N ALA A 73 -26.28 -4.82 -1.92
CA ALA A 73 -26.74 -3.64 -2.63
C ALA A 73 -26.91 -3.98 -4.13
N GLU A 74 -28.06 -3.60 -4.69
CA GLU A 74 -28.30 -3.73 -6.14
C GLU A 74 -27.26 -2.92 -6.93
N GLU A 75 -26.79 -1.79 -6.38
CA GLU A 75 -25.76 -0.92 -6.93
C GLU A 75 -24.37 -1.17 -6.30
N GLY A 76 -23.32 -0.87 -7.05
CA GLY A 76 -21.93 -0.95 -6.59
C GLY A 76 -21.19 -2.20 -7.07
N ASN A 77 -20.04 -2.47 -6.46
CA ASN A 77 -19.06 -3.43 -6.97
C ASN A 77 -18.94 -4.71 -6.14
N ILE A 78 -19.87 -4.95 -5.22
CA ILE A 78 -19.90 -6.14 -4.37
C ILE A 78 -21.07 -7.02 -4.82
N GLU A 79 -20.82 -8.31 -5.04
CA GLU A 79 -21.84 -9.28 -5.45
C GLU A 79 -21.84 -10.47 -4.49
N TYR A 80 -23.01 -10.88 -4.00
CA TYR A 80 -23.14 -12.09 -3.19
C TYR A 80 -23.67 -13.23 -4.05
N LYS A 81 -23.08 -14.41 -3.89
CA LYS A 81 -23.58 -15.62 -4.55
C LYS A 81 -23.46 -16.79 -3.61
N LEU A 82 -24.60 -17.42 -3.33
CA LEU A 82 -24.61 -18.63 -2.52
C LEU A 82 -23.79 -19.75 -3.19
N LYS A 83 -24.02 -20.03 -4.48
CA LYS A 83 -23.33 -21.08 -5.24
C LYS A 83 -23.30 -20.80 -6.74
N LEU A 84 -22.21 -21.21 -7.41
CA LEU A 84 -22.00 -21.05 -8.86
C LEU A 84 -21.59 -22.39 -9.51
N ILE A 85 -22.35 -23.44 -9.25
CA ILE A 85 -22.05 -24.80 -9.76
C ILE A 85 -22.70 -24.96 -11.14
N ASP A 86 -21.88 -25.27 -12.14
CA ASP A 86 -22.24 -25.58 -13.54
C ASP A 86 -23.53 -24.92 -14.06
N PRO A 87 -23.52 -23.58 -14.23
CA PRO A 87 -24.65 -22.87 -14.80
C PRO A 87 -24.87 -23.28 -16.26
N THR A 88 -26.13 -23.25 -16.70
CA THR A 88 -26.47 -23.38 -18.13
C THR A 88 -25.79 -22.30 -18.95
N GLN A 89 -25.60 -22.52 -20.25
CA GLN A 89 -24.95 -21.55 -21.15
C GLN A 89 -25.60 -20.16 -21.09
N TYR A 90 -26.94 -20.12 -21.08
CA TYR A 90 -27.71 -18.89 -20.94
C TYR A 90 -27.43 -18.19 -19.60
N ARG A 91 -27.45 -18.93 -18.48
CA ARG A 91 -27.16 -18.39 -17.15
C ARG A 91 -25.71 -17.91 -17.05
N PHE A 92 -24.77 -18.64 -17.65
CA PHE A 92 -23.37 -18.27 -17.68
C PHE A 92 -23.13 -16.94 -18.43
N GLU A 93 -23.85 -16.71 -19.53
CA GLU A 93 -23.81 -15.43 -20.25
C GLU A 93 -24.36 -14.27 -19.43
N HIS A 94 -25.45 -14.50 -18.68
CA HIS A 94 -26.01 -13.49 -17.77
C HIS A 94 -25.03 -13.15 -16.65
N LEU A 95 -24.43 -14.17 -16.02
CA LEU A 95 -23.45 -14.01 -14.96
C LEU A 95 -22.19 -13.26 -15.44
N ALA A 96 -21.70 -13.55 -16.64
CA ALA A 96 -20.57 -12.82 -17.23
C ALA A 96 -20.92 -11.34 -17.51
N THR A 97 -22.15 -11.08 -17.95
CA THR A 97 -22.64 -9.71 -18.21
C THR A 97 -22.78 -8.93 -16.91
N GLN A 98 -23.32 -9.57 -15.87
CA GLN A 98 -23.40 -9.02 -14.52
C GLN A 98 -22.00 -8.69 -13.96
N MET A 99 -21.03 -9.60 -14.12
CA MET A 99 -19.64 -9.33 -13.71
C MET A 99 -19.06 -8.12 -14.43
N LYS A 100 -19.28 -7.99 -15.73
CA LYS A 100 -18.84 -6.82 -16.50
C LYS A 100 -19.45 -5.53 -15.94
N TRP A 101 -20.72 -5.57 -15.57
CA TRP A 101 -21.41 -4.42 -14.97
C TRP A 101 -20.83 -4.06 -13.59
N ARG A 102 -20.66 -5.04 -12.68
CA ARG A 102 -20.02 -4.84 -11.35
C ARG A 102 -18.60 -4.28 -11.47
N LEU A 103 -17.83 -4.74 -12.45
CA LEU A 103 -16.50 -4.20 -12.74
C LEU A 103 -16.55 -2.74 -13.21
N GLN A 104 -17.55 -2.36 -14.01
CA GLN A 104 -17.71 -0.97 -14.45
C GLN A 104 -18.08 -0.05 -13.30
N GLU A 105 -19.04 -0.45 -12.46
CA GLU A 105 -19.44 0.28 -11.25
C GLU A 105 -18.25 0.46 -10.28
N GLY A 106 -17.42 -0.57 -10.15
CA GLY A 106 -16.24 -0.55 -9.30
C GLY A 106 -14.97 -0.01 -9.95
N ARG A 107 -15.06 0.70 -11.07
CA ARG A 107 -13.91 1.26 -11.80
C ARG A 107 -12.80 0.23 -12.05
N GLY A 108 -13.16 -0.97 -12.52
CA GLY A 108 -12.24 -2.06 -12.82
C GLY A 108 -12.04 -3.08 -11.69
N GLU A 109 -12.70 -2.94 -10.54
CA GLU A 109 -12.64 -3.91 -9.44
C GLU A 109 -14.02 -4.34 -8.95
N ALA A 110 -14.22 -5.64 -8.79
CA ALA A 110 -15.43 -6.20 -8.19
C ALA A 110 -15.08 -7.24 -7.12
N VAL A 111 -15.85 -7.29 -6.04
CA VAL A 111 -15.68 -8.25 -4.94
C VAL A 111 -16.84 -9.23 -4.93
N TYR A 112 -16.54 -10.51 -5.09
CA TYR A 112 -17.51 -11.59 -5.04
C TYR A 112 -17.42 -12.31 -3.71
N GLN A 113 -18.55 -12.47 -3.04
CA GLN A 113 -18.66 -13.26 -1.82
C GLN A 113 -19.40 -14.57 -2.12
N ILE A 114 -18.65 -15.67 -2.13
CA ILE A 114 -19.16 -17.00 -2.45
C ILE A 114 -19.52 -17.74 -1.16
N GLY A 115 -20.71 -18.34 -1.14
CA GLY A 115 -21.28 -18.98 0.05
C GLY A 115 -22.06 -18.02 0.96
N VAL A 116 -22.38 -16.83 0.44
CA VAL A 116 -23.20 -15.81 1.11
C VAL A 116 -24.52 -15.69 0.36
N ASP A 117 -25.63 -15.68 1.09
CA ASP A 117 -26.96 -15.43 0.54
C ASP A 117 -27.17 -13.93 0.26
N ASP A 118 -28.09 -13.57 -0.63
CA ASP A 118 -28.33 -12.18 -1.05
C ASP A 118 -28.75 -11.28 0.15
N ASN A 119 -29.33 -11.89 1.19
CA ASN A 119 -29.70 -11.24 2.45
C ASN A 119 -28.50 -10.98 3.40
N GLY A 120 -27.27 -11.36 3.00
CA GLY A 120 -26.05 -11.22 3.79
C GLY A 120 -25.81 -12.35 4.80
N MET A 121 -26.61 -13.43 4.75
CA MET A 121 -26.41 -14.59 5.63
C MET A 121 -25.24 -15.47 5.17
N LEU A 122 -24.36 -15.81 6.11
CA LEU A 122 -23.19 -16.67 5.86
C LEU A 122 -23.60 -18.14 5.93
N VAL A 123 -24.07 -18.70 4.82
CA VAL A 123 -24.52 -20.11 4.76
C VAL A 123 -23.35 -21.09 4.63
N GLY A 124 -22.31 -20.67 3.89
CA GLY A 124 -21.15 -21.49 3.57
C GLY A 124 -21.43 -22.63 2.59
N LEU A 125 -20.38 -23.11 1.93
CA LEU A 125 -20.40 -24.22 0.99
C LEU A 125 -19.49 -25.36 1.44
N SER A 126 -19.75 -26.57 0.96
CA SER A 126 -18.78 -27.66 1.07
C SER A 126 -17.50 -27.33 0.28
N GLU A 127 -16.39 -27.98 0.58
CA GLU A 127 -15.13 -27.75 -0.14
C GLU A 127 -15.25 -28.05 -1.65
N GLU A 128 -16.01 -29.08 -2.01
CA GLU A 128 -16.26 -29.46 -3.40
C GLU A 128 -17.11 -28.42 -4.15
N ASP A 129 -18.18 -27.94 -3.51
CA ASP A 129 -19.08 -26.91 -4.06
C ASP A 129 -18.36 -25.57 -4.21
N LEU A 130 -17.55 -25.20 -3.22
CA LEU A 130 -16.76 -23.98 -3.25
C LEU A 130 -15.75 -24.02 -4.39
N ARG A 131 -15.00 -25.12 -4.53
CA ARG A 131 -14.03 -25.30 -5.61
C ARG A 131 -14.70 -25.23 -6.99
N SER A 132 -15.86 -25.85 -7.14
CA SER A 132 -16.64 -25.81 -8.39
C SER A 132 -17.15 -24.40 -8.69
N SER A 133 -17.59 -23.67 -7.66
CA SER A 133 -18.04 -22.28 -7.79
C SER A 133 -16.90 -21.34 -8.18
N LEU A 134 -15.72 -21.49 -7.57
CA LEU A 134 -14.52 -20.73 -7.92
C LEU A 134 -14.05 -21.02 -9.36
N LYS A 135 -14.14 -22.27 -9.81
CA LYS A 135 -13.84 -22.64 -11.20
C LYS A 135 -14.79 -21.97 -12.18
N THR A 136 -16.08 -21.92 -11.88
CA THR A 136 -17.05 -21.18 -12.70
C THR A 136 -16.76 -19.69 -12.70
N LEU A 137 -16.41 -19.11 -11.55
CA LEU A 137 -16.05 -17.70 -11.44
C LEU A 137 -14.79 -17.38 -12.27
N GLY A 138 -13.79 -18.25 -12.26
CA GLY A 138 -12.60 -18.14 -13.13
C GLY A 138 -12.96 -18.15 -14.62
N ARG A 139 -13.83 -19.07 -15.06
CA ARG A 139 -14.35 -19.09 -16.44
C ARG A 139 -15.08 -17.80 -16.82
N MET A 140 -15.84 -17.23 -15.88
CA MET A 140 -16.53 -15.95 -16.09
C MET A 140 -15.53 -14.79 -16.23
N ALA A 141 -14.51 -14.74 -15.36
CA ALA A 141 -13.46 -13.73 -15.39
C ALA A 141 -12.64 -13.79 -16.68
N GLU A 142 -12.21 -14.98 -17.10
CA GLU A 142 -11.50 -15.19 -18.38
C GLU A 142 -12.31 -14.67 -19.58
N LYS A 143 -13.64 -14.91 -19.59
CA LYS A 143 -14.52 -14.42 -20.66
C LYS A 143 -14.61 -12.90 -20.72
N VAL A 144 -14.46 -12.20 -19.59
CA VAL A 144 -14.50 -10.73 -19.51
C VAL A 144 -13.10 -10.12 -19.67
N GLY A 145 -12.05 -10.94 -19.65
CA GLY A 145 -10.64 -10.52 -19.65
C GLY A 145 -10.22 -9.92 -18.31
N ALA A 146 -10.68 -10.51 -17.21
CA ALA A 146 -10.37 -10.09 -15.85
C ALA A 146 -9.54 -11.15 -15.12
N ASP A 147 -8.69 -10.69 -14.20
CA ASP A 147 -7.93 -11.54 -13.29
C ASP A 147 -8.71 -11.78 -11.99
N ILE A 148 -8.47 -12.94 -11.38
CA ILE A 148 -9.12 -13.39 -10.14
C ILE A 148 -8.07 -13.58 -9.03
N THR A 149 -8.38 -13.07 -7.85
CA THR A 149 -7.56 -13.24 -6.64
C THR A 149 -8.44 -13.58 -5.45
N ILE A 150 -8.15 -14.69 -4.77
CA ILE A 150 -8.85 -15.04 -3.54
C ILE A 150 -8.28 -14.17 -2.41
N LEU A 151 -9.09 -13.27 -1.86
CA LEU A 151 -8.67 -12.39 -0.76
C LEU A 151 -8.68 -13.12 0.57
N ARG A 152 -9.71 -13.94 0.79
CA ARG A 152 -9.92 -14.62 2.07
C ARG A 152 -10.81 -15.84 1.91
N GLU A 153 -10.48 -16.90 2.64
CA GLU A 153 -11.37 -18.02 2.91
C GLU A 153 -11.67 -18.05 4.42
N ARG A 154 -12.93 -18.31 4.78
CA ARG A 154 -13.35 -18.47 6.18
C ARG A 154 -14.18 -19.73 6.32
N GLU A 155 -13.99 -20.43 7.42
CA GLU A 155 -14.88 -21.53 7.83
C GLU A 155 -16.04 -20.94 8.63
N VAL A 156 -17.25 -21.47 8.40
CA VAL A 156 -18.47 -21.08 9.09
C VAL A 156 -18.95 -22.27 9.90
N ASP A 157 -18.93 -22.11 11.22
CA ASP A 157 -19.50 -23.06 12.16
C ASP A 157 -21.02 -22.96 12.11
N HIS A 158 -21.64 -23.83 11.31
CA HIS A 158 -23.07 -24.07 11.37
C HIS A 158 -23.31 -25.34 12.20
N ASP A 159 -24.48 -25.49 12.82
CA ASP A 159 -24.92 -26.67 13.62
C ASP A 159 -24.87 -28.05 12.91
N ALA A 160 -24.18 -28.17 11.76
CA ALA A 160 -23.98 -29.40 11.01
C ALA A 160 -22.54 -29.90 11.17
N ASP A 161 -22.36 -31.22 11.32
CA ASP A 161 -21.06 -31.91 11.47
C ASP A 161 -20.06 -31.74 10.29
N ILE A 162 -20.41 -30.96 9.26
CA ILE A 162 -19.61 -30.79 8.04
C ILE A 162 -19.09 -29.36 7.97
N PRO A 163 -17.76 -29.15 7.90
CA PRO A 163 -17.18 -27.81 7.81
C PRO A 163 -17.61 -27.14 6.51
N ARG A 164 -18.13 -25.91 6.63
CA ARG A 164 -18.52 -25.09 5.48
C ARG A 164 -17.59 -23.91 5.33
N LYS A 165 -17.30 -23.54 4.09
CA LYS A 165 -16.38 -22.46 3.75
C LYS A 165 -17.07 -21.37 2.95
N ILE A 166 -16.68 -20.13 3.20
CA ILE A 166 -17.01 -18.96 2.38
C ILE A 166 -15.71 -18.40 1.81
N ALA A 167 -15.79 -17.88 0.59
CA ALA A 167 -14.65 -17.23 -0.06
C ALA A 167 -14.99 -15.80 -0.47
N GLU A 168 -14.08 -14.90 -0.20
CA GLU A 168 -14.09 -13.53 -0.67
C GLU A 168 -13.06 -13.40 -1.79
N VAL A 169 -13.53 -13.02 -2.97
CA VAL A 169 -12.75 -13.08 -4.20
C VAL A 169 -12.76 -11.71 -4.86
N LEU A 170 -11.58 -11.17 -5.11
CA LEU A 170 -11.38 -9.97 -5.91
C LEU A 170 -11.28 -10.33 -7.38
N ILE A 171 -12.07 -9.64 -8.20
CA ILE A 171 -11.98 -9.67 -9.65
C ILE A 171 -11.47 -8.30 -10.08
N ARG A 172 -10.39 -8.29 -10.86
CA ARG A 172 -9.76 -7.06 -11.34
C ARG A 172 -9.62 -7.09 -12.84
N LYS A 173 -10.06 -6.02 -13.49
CA LYS A 173 -9.82 -5.76 -14.90
C LYS A 173 -9.30 -4.34 -15.06
N VAL A 174 -8.11 -4.20 -15.65
CA VAL A 174 -7.64 -2.90 -16.12
C VAL A 174 -8.50 -2.51 -17.33
N PRO A 175 -9.19 -1.35 -17.31
CA PRO A 175 -10.00 -0.89 -18.44
C PRO A 175 -9.15 -0.79 -19.71
N ASP A 176 -9.73 -1.11 -20.88
CA ASP A 176 -9.00 -1.12 -22.15
C ASP A 176 -8.47 0.29 -22.53
N ASP A 177 -9.08 1.35 -21.98
CA ASP A 177 -8.71 2.75 -22.18
C ASP A 177 -7.64 3.28 -21.20
N GLN A 178 -7.21 2.47 -20.22
CA GLN A 178 -6.29 2.85 -19.16
C GLN A 178 -5.12 1.88 -19.06
N GLN A 179 -3.94 2.39 -18.67
CA GLN A 179 -2.78 1.53 -18.43
C GLN A 179 -2.81 0.90 -17.02
N PHE A 180 -3.41 1.60 -16.06
CA PHE A 180 -3.54 1.17 -14.67
C PHE A 180 -4.75 1.84 -14.01
N LEU A 181 -5.24 1.22 -12.94
CA LEU A 181 -6.22 1.83 -12.05
C LEU A 181 -5.50 2.78 -11.08
N ASP A 182 -5.76 4.10 -11.13
CA ASP A 182 -5.17 5.06 -10.19
C ASP A 182 -6.17 5.47 -9.11
N LEU A 183 -5.73 5.39 -7.85
CA LEU A 183 -6.51 5.77 -6.68
C LEU A 183 -5.72 6.81 -5.89
N ARG A 184 -6.28 8.03 -5.77
CA ARG A 184 -5.59 9.13 -5.07
C ARG A 184 -6.08 9.25 -3.64
N VAL A 185 -5.15 9.18 -2.69
CA VAL A 185 -5.44 9.25 -1.25
C VAL A 185 -4.74 10.45 -0.64
N ALA A 186 -5.51 11.42 -0.17
CA ALA A 186 -4.97 12.55 0.57
C ALA A 186 -4.70 12.19 2.04
N VAL A 187 -3.49 12.45 2.52
CA VAL A 187 -3.10 12.14 3.89
C VAL A 187 -3.19 13.39 4.75
N LEU A 188 -4.09 13.35 5.74
CA LEU A 188 -4.43 14.46 6.61
C LEU A 188 -4.12 14.11 8.07
N GLY A 189 -3.93 15.14 8.90
CA GLY A 189 -3.65 14.96 10.32
C GLY A 189 -2.74 16.04 10.89
N ASN A 190 -2.74 16.16 12.21
CA ASN A 190 -1.98 17.19 12.92
C ASN A 190 -0.46 17.01 12.78
N VAL A 191 0.32 18.02 13.18
CA VAL A 191 1.77 17.92 13.35
C VAL A 191 2.09 16.73 14.27
N ASP A 192 3.18 16.02 13.97
CA ASP A 192 3.67 14.88 14.74
C ASP A 192 2.71 13.67 14.83
N SER A 193 1.64 13.62 14.01
CA SER A 193 0.80 12.42 13.91
C SER A 193 1.46 11.26 13.18
N GLY A 194 2.62 11.49 12.56
CA GLY A 194 3.38 10.46 11.87
C GLY A 194 2.96 10.21 10.42
N LYS A 195 2.20 11.11 9.77
CA LYS A 195 1.80 11.02 8.34
C LYS A 195 2.95 10.63 7.41
N SER A 196 3.95 11.50 7.32
CA SER A 196 5.11 11.30 6.45
C SER A 196 5.94 10.10 6.89
N THR A 197 5.96 9.76 8.18
CA THR A 197 6.63 8.54 8.65
C THR A 197 5.90 7.29 8.16
N LEU A 198 4.56 7.26 8.27
CA LEU A 198 3.72 6.17 7.79
C LEU A 198 3.86 5.99 6.28
N LEU A 199 3.82 7.08 5.52
CA LEU A 199 4.01 7.05 4.07
C LEU A 199 5.39 6.51 3.69
N GLY A 200 6.45 6.97 4.37
CA GLY A 200 7.81 6.48 4.09
C GLY A 200 7.97 4.99 4.36
N VAL A 201 7.32 4.47 5.41
CA VAL A 201 7.31 3.02 5.69
C VAL A 201 6.50 2.26 4.63
N LEU A 202 5.34 2.78 4.23
CA LEU A 202 4.47 2.12 3.25
C LEU A 202 5.10 2.04 1.85
N THR A 203 5.75 3.11 1.40
CA THR A 203 6.32 3.16 0.04
C THR A 203 7.65 2.45 -0.08
N GLN A 204 8.47 2.44 0.99
CA GLN A 204 9.80 1.83 0.97
C GLN A 204 9.85 0.42 1.56
N GLY A 205 8.87 0.05 2.39
CA GLY A 205 8.84 -1.26 3.05
C GLY A 205 9.83 -1.39 4.21
N GLU A 206 10.56 -0.33 4.54
CA GLU A 206 11.47 -0.30 5.68
C GLU A 206 10.80 0.29 6.92
N LEU A 207 10.99 -0.36 8.07
CA LEU A 207 10.49 0.16 9.34
C LEU A 207 11.26 1.42 9.77
N ASP A 208 10.54 2.40 10.29
CA ASP A 208 11.15 3.59 10.86
C ASP A 208 11.94 3.25 12.14
N ASN A 209 13.06 3.94 12.35
CA ASN A 209 13.91 3.75 13.53
C ASN A 209 13.42 4.51 14.78
N GLY A 210 12.18 5.03 14.74
CA GLY A 210 11.59 5.86 15.80
C GLY A 210 12.16 7.28 15.89
N ARG A 211 13.03 7.67 14.95
CA ARG A 211 13.56 9.04 14.82
C ARG A 211 13.11 9.72 13.53
N GLY A 212 12.20 9.11 12.77
CA GLY A 212 11.72 9.65 11.51
C GLY A 212 12.76 9.53 10.39
N ARG A 213 13.51 8.42 10.34
CA ARG A 213 14.36 8.07 9.18
C ARG A 213 13.49 7.87 7.94
N ALA A 214 12.36 7.17 8.06
CA ALA A 214 11.49 6.85 6.94
C ALA A 214 10.96 8.10 6.22
N ARG A 215 10.60 9.16 6.97
CA ARG A 215 10.08 10.41 6.39
C ARG A 215 11.13 11.27 5.69
N LEU A 216 12.43 11.08 5.95
CA LEU A 216 13.48 11.88 5.32
C LEU A 216 13.48 11.72 3.80
N ASN A 217 13.07 10.55 3.31
CA ASN A 217 12.99 10.25 1.89
C ASN A 217 11.84 10.96 1.19
N LEU A 218 10.91 11.54 1.96
CA LEU A 218 9.76 12.30 1.44
C LEU A 218 9.99 13.80 1.42
N PHE A 219 10.98 14.28 2.18
CA PHE A 219 11.29 15.71 2.29
C PHE A 219 12.01 16.21 1.04
N ARG A 220 11.48 17.30 0.47
CA ARG A 220 11.97 17.88 -0.79
C ARG A 220 12.77 19.16 -0.56
N HIS A 221 12.58 19.80 0.58
CA HIS A 221 13.23 21.07 0.88
C HIS A 221 14.15 21.00 2.11
N LEU A 222 15.23 21.79 2.08
CA LEU A 222 16.22 21.82 3.17
C LEU A 222 15.59 22.19 4.52
N HIS A 223 14.65 23.13 4.54
CA HIS A 223 13.96 23.53 5.77
C HIS A 223 13.06 22.42 6.32
N GLU A 224 12.58 21.48 5.51
CA GLU A 224 11.82 20.30 6.00
C GLU A 224 12.75 19.34 6.72
N ILE A 225 13.95 19.13 6.19
CA ILE A 225 14.99 18.30 6.81
C ILE A 225 15.47 18.92 8.13
N GLN A 226 15.70 20.25 8.15
CA GLN A 226 16.17 20.96 9.33
C GLN A 226 15.12 21.05 10.44
N THR A 227 13.86 21.33 10.09
CA THR A 227 12.78 21.50 11.07
C THR A 227 12.07 20.19 11.41
N GLY A 228 12.23 19.16 10.58
CA GLY A 228 11.51 17.90 10.68
C GLY A 228 10.02 18.01 10.36
N ARG A 229 9.59 19.08 9.67
CA ARG A 229 8.18 19.37 9.37
C ARG A 229 7.93 19.41 7.86
N THR A 230 6.91 18.70 7.42
CA THR A 230 6.41 18.77 6.03
C THR A 230 5.77 20.13 5.78
N SER A 231 6.22 20.80 4.72
CA SER A 231 5.79 22.15 4.34
C SER A 231 5.22 22.22 2.92
N SER A 232 5.54 21.23 2.10
CA SER A 232 5.16 21.09 0.69
C SER A 232 4.26 19.88 0.49
N ILE A 233 3.63 19.82 -0.69
CA ILE A 233 2.83 18.67 -1.12
C ILE A 233 3.78 17.66 -1.77
N SER A 234 3.80 16.45 -1.25
CA SER A 234 4.55 15.33 -1.83
C SER A 234 3.61 14.27 -2.38
N PHE A 235 4.05 13.57 -3.42
CA PHE A 235 3.33 12.48 -4.05
C PHE A 235 4.15 11.22 -3.91
N GLU A 236 3.53 10.20 -3.32
CA GLU A 236 4.15 8.92 -3.05
C GLU A 236 3.32 7.81 -3.69
N ILE A 237 3.95 6.97 -4.49
CA ILE A 237 3.27 5.98 -5.31
C ILE A 237 3.45 4.61 -4.68
N LEU A 238 2.37 3.82 -4.63
CA LEU A 238 2.38 2.42 -4.25
C LEU A 238 1.67 1.59 -5.33
N GLY A 239 2.42 0.76 -6.04
CA GLY A 239 1.91 -0.11 -7.09
C GLY A 239 1.53 -1.50 -6.59
N PHE A 240 0.48 -2.05 -7.18
CA PHE A 240 -0.02 -3.41 -7.00
C PHE A 240 -0.12 -4.13 -8.34
N ASN A 241 0.32 -5.38 -8.40
CA ASN A 241 0.08 -6.24 -9.55
C ASN A 241 -1.38 -6.72 -9.61
N SER A 242 -1.77 -7.43 -10.67
CA SER A 242 -3.14 -7.95 -10.80
C SER A 242 -3.53 -8.96 -9.70
N LYS A 243 -2.54 -9.60 -9.07
CA LYS A 243 -2.70 -10.52 -7.94
C LYS A 243 -2.78 -9.83 -6.57
N GLY A 244 -2.67 -8.51 -6.51
CA GLY A 244 -2.73 -7.73 -5.27
C GLY A 244 -1.43 -7.68 -4.46
N GLU A 245 -0.30 -8.13 -5.02
CA GLU A 245 1.01 -8.02 -4.38
C GLU A 245 1.65 -6.66 -4.66
N VAL A 246 2.39 -6.13 -3.68
CA VAL A 246 3.07 -4.83 -3.78
C VAL A 246 4.31 -4.95 -4.66
N VAL A 247 4.42 -4.06 -5.66
CA VAL A 247 5.56 -4.06 -6.60
C VAL A 247 6.70 -3.11 -6.16
N ASN A 248 6.51 -2.27 -5.15
CA ASN A 248 7.48 -1.23 -4.78
C ASN A 248 8.77 -1.74 -4.13
N TYR A 249 8.74 -2.85 -3.39
CA TYR A 249 9.83 -3.23 -2.48
C TYR A 249 11.02 -3.93 -3.16
N SER A 250 11.09 -3.90 -4.48
CA SER A 250 12.28 -4.39 -5.19
C SER A 250 13.35 -3.30 -5.16
N GLU A 251 14.55 -3.64 -4.70
CA GLU A 251 15.67 -2.70 -4.62
C GLU A 251 15.92 -2.08 -6.01
N SER A 252 15.70 -0.76 -6.12
CA SER A 252 15.97 0.09 -7.30
C SER A 252 14.87 0.29 -8.34
N ARG A 253 13.57 0.20 -7.99
CA ARG A 253 12.52 0.61 -8.94
C ARG A 253 12.31 2.12 -8.98
N THR A 254 12.37 2.69 -10.18
CA THR A 254 11.92 4.07 -10.44
C THR A 254 10.40 4.13 -10.41
N ALA A 255 9.84 5.34 -10.27
CA ALA A 255 8.39 5.53 -10.37
C ALA A 255 7.82 5.03 -11.71
N GLU A 256 8.59 5.14 -12.79
CA GLU A 256 8.23 4.68 -14.13
C GLU A 256 8.10 3.16 -14.21
N GLU A 257 9.07 2.42 -13.65
CA GLU A 257 9.03 0.96 -13.58
C GLU A 257 7.86 0.44 -12.74
N ILE A 258 7.50 1.18 -11.68
CA ILE A 258 6.31 0.87 -10.87
C ILE A 258 5.05 1.06 -11.71
N CYS A 259 4.94 2.14 -12.48
CA CYS A 259 3.81 2.38 -13.38
C CYS A 259 3.67 1.30 -14.46
N GLU A 260 4.79 0.81 -15.03
CA GLU A 260 4.76 -0.22 -16.08
C GLU A 260 4.37 -1.60 -15.55
N SER A 261 4.76 -1.92 -14.33
CA SER A 261 4.52 -3.25 -13.73
C SER A 261 3.26 -3.34 -12.87
N ALA A 262 2.65 -2.20 -12.50
CA ALA A 262 1.46 -2.15 -11.67
C ALA A 262 0.17 -2.20 -12.51
N SER A 263 -0.76 -3.06 -12.11
CA SER A 263 -2.14 -3.05 -12.62
C SER A 263 -3.02 -2.05 -11.87
N LYS A 264 -2.63 -1.70 -10.64
CA LYS A 264 -3.27 -0.69 -9.80
C LYS A 264 -2.24 0.14 -9.06
N MET A 265 -2.43 1.44 -9.05
CA MET A 265 -1.59 2.44 -8.41
C MET A 265 -2.39 3.13 -7.31
N ILE A 266 -1.75 3.30 -6.16
CA ILE A 266 -2.26 4.16 -5.09
C ILE A 266 -1.30 5.34 -4.96
N THR A 267 -1.79 6.52 -5.28
CA THR A 267 -1.05 7.77 -5.18
C THR A 267 -1.42 8.45 -3.87
N PHE A 268 -0.50 8.42 -2.92
CA PHE A 268 -0.63 9.15 -1.66
C PHE A 268 -0.19 10.59 -1.84
N ILE A 269 -1.04 11.52 -1.41
CA ILE A 269 -0.76 12.95 -1.39
C ILE A 269 -0.42 13.31 0.05
N ASP A 270 0.87 13.47 0.36
CA ASP A 270 1.30 13.94 1.67
C ASP A 270 1.03 15.42 1.81
N LEU A 271 0.18 15.78 2.77
CA LEU A 271 -0.22 17.16 3.01
C LEU A 271 0.38 17.67 4.32
N ALA A 272 0.69 18.96 4.34
CA ALA A 272 1.27 19.61 5.49
C ALA A 272 0.34 19.55 6.71
N GLY A 273 0.87 19.10 7.85
CA GLY A 273 0.09 19.00 9.10
C GLY A 273 0.09 20.27 9.95
N HIS A 274 0.97 21.24 9.65
CA HIS A 274 1.12 22.45 10.46
C HIS A 274 0.18 23.56 9.98
N HIS A 275 -0.49 24.26 10.90
CA HIS A 275 -1.48 25.31 10.58
C HIS A 275 -0.92 26.41 9.65
N LYS A 276 0.36 26.75 9.80
CA LYS A 276 1.08 27.70 8.92
C LYS A 276 0.99 27.35 7.43
N TYR A 277 0.87 26.06 7.10
CA TYR A 277 0.81 25.55 5.73
C TYR A 277 -0.60 25.10 5.33
N LEU A 278 -1.64 25.50 6.06
CA LEU A 278 -3.03 25.11 5.78
C LEU A 278 -3.47 25.50 4.35
N LYS A 279 -3.00 26.65 3.83
CA LYS A 279 -3.27 27.07 2.44
C LYS A 279 -2.76 26.03 1.43
N THR A 280 -1.57 25.48 1.68
CA THR A 280 -0.98 24.41 0.87
C THR A 280 -1.82 23.14 0.94
N THR A 281 -2.30 22.78 2.13
CA THR A 281 -3.17 21.61 2.34
C THR A 281 -4.51 21.75 1.62
N ILE A 282 -5.17 22.92 1.73
CA ILE A 282 -6.43 23.20 1.03
C ILE A 282 -6.21 23.13 -0.48
N PHE A 283 -5.16 23.77 -0.99
CA PHE A 283 -4.78 23.69 -2.41
C PHE A 283 -4.57 22.23 -2.83
N GLY A 284 -3.88 21.43 -2.02
CA GLY A 284 -3.67 20.01 -2.30
C GLY A 284 -4.96 19.21 -2.43
N LEU A 285 -5.93 19.46 -1.56
CA LEU A 285 -7.24 18.79 -1.62
C LEU A 285 -8.07 19.25 -2.82
N THR A 286 -8.10 20.56 -3.11
CA THR A 286 -8.94 21.09 -4.18
C THR A 286 -8.36 20.87 -5.56
N SER A 287 -7.04 20.99 -5.71
CA SER A 287 -6.38 20.96 -7.03
C SER A 287 -6.12 19.54 -7.51
N TYR A 288 -5.80 18.62 -6.61
CA TYR A 288 -5.49 17.24 -6.99
C TYR A 288 -6.68 16.28 -6.85
N CYS A 289 -7.83 16.76 -6.34
CA CYS A 289 -9.11 16.04 -6.28
C CYS A 289 -8.94 14.55 -5.87
N PRO A 290 -8.48 14.29 -4.63
CA PRO A 290 -8.27 12.92 -4.15
C PRO A 290 -9.60 12.16 -4.08
N ASP A 291 -9.57 10.87 -4.41
CA ASP A 291 -10.74 9.98 -4.30
C ASP A 291 -11.05 9.67 -2.83
N PHE A 292 -10.02 9.57 -1.99
CA PHE A 292 -10.14 9.26 -0.56
C PHE A 292 -9.28 10.18 0.30
N ALA A 293 -9.69 10.34 1.56
CA ALA A 293 -8.88 11.02 2.58
C ALA A 293 -8.55 10.04 3.72
N MET A 294 -7.27 9.92 4.04
CA MET A 294 -6.75 9.17 5.17
C MET A 294 -6.40 10.13 6.32
N LEU A 295 -7.13 10.06 7.42
CA LEU A 295 -6.88 10.87 8.62
C LEU A 295 -5.98 10.12 9.60
N VAL A 296 -4.76 10.62 9.79
CA VAL A 296 -3.78 10.07 10.73
C VAL A 296 -3.83 10.84 12.05
N VAL A 297 -4.23 10.15 13.11
CA VAL A 297 -4.35 10.69 14.47
C VAL A 297 -3.32 10.04 15.37
N SER A 298 -2.58 10.84 16.13
CA SER A 298 -1.63 10.32 17.13
C SER A 298 -2.39 9.76 18.33
N ALA A 299 -2.05 8.54 18.73
CA ALA A 299 -2.62 7.93 19.94
C ALA A 299 -2.24 8.70 21.22
N ASN A 300 -1.08 9.39 21.21
CA ASN A 300 -0.58 10.09 22.39
C ASN A 300 -1.27 11.44 22.61
N THR A 301 -1.60 12.15 21.52
CA THR A 301 -2.21 13.50 21.59
C THR A 301 -3.71 13.48 21.28
N GLY A 302 -4.24 12.37 20.77
CA GLY A 302 -5.65 12.23 20.38
C GLY A 302 -6.05 13.20 19.27
N ILE A 303 -7.37 13.40 19.11
CA ILE A 303 -7.92 14.51 18.35
C ILE A 303 -7.80 15.75 19.24
N GLY A 304 -6.58 16.26 19.39
CA GLY A 304 -6.36 17.48 20.15
C GLY A 304 -7.09 18.64 19.48
N GLU A 305 -7.94 19.34 20.23
CA GLU A 305 -8.44 20.66 19.85
C GLU A 305 -7.21 21.54 19.60
N SER A 306 -6.90 21.79 18.32
CA SER A 306 -6.03 22.90 17.98
C SER A 306 -6.78 24.14 18.41
N ASN A 307 -6.42 24.70 19.57
CA ASN A 307 -6.89 26.01 20.01
C ASN A 307 -6.62 27.01 18.89
N CYS A 308 -7.64 27.25 18.06
CA CYS A 308 -7.73 28.40 17.19
C CYS A 308 -7.96 29.61 18.10
N SER A 309 -6.89 30.08 18.74
CA SER A 309 -6.87 31.42 19.32
C SER A 309 -7.11 32.40 18.17
N THR A 310 -8.30 32.98 18.18
CA THR A 310 -8.84 33.94 17.22
C THR A 310 -8.10 35.27 17.34
#